data_AF-A0A6V8EIF2-F1
#
_entry.id   AF-A0A6V8EIF2-F1
#
_cell.length_a   1.000
_cell.length_b   1.000
_cell.length_c   1.000
_cell.angle_alpha   90.00
_cell.angle_beta   90.00
_cell.angle_gamma   90.00
#
_symmetry.space_group_name_H-M   'P 1'
#
loop_
_entity.id
_entity.type
_entity.pdbx_description
1 polymer ?
#
loop_
_entity_poly.entity_id
_entity_poly.type
_entity_poly.pdbx_seq_one_letter_code
_entity_poly.pdbx_strand_id
1 'polypeptide(L)'
;MLAKRDTTFHLKSRVTKIGENNVHFSGAGFSGTGNMKFAKIIDLRNKKDEKKWFGAISNEIIEGEIHGTRSDNTVEIWSDKGELEGNFIQIMNWYGKNPKSAISERVQLGIETAELTII
;
A
#
# COMPACT_ATOMS: atom_id res chain seq x y z
N MET A 1 -11.91 -10.25 -7.52
CA MET A 1 -11.32 -8.94 -7.87
C MET A 1 -12.23 -7.85 -7.28
N LEU A 2 -11.68 -6.84 -6.60
CA LEU A 2 -12.45 -5.84 -5.83
C LEU A 2 -13.49 -5.09 -6.70
N ALA A 3 -13.18 -4.85 -7.98
CA ALA A 3 -14.10 -4.24 -8.93
C ALA A 3 -15.42 -5.02 -9.15
N LYS A 4 -15.44 -6.34 -8.91
CA LYS A 4 -16.66 -7.19 -9.02
C LYS A 4 -17.52 -7.19 -7.76
N ARG A 5 -17.12 -6.43 -6.72
CA ARG A 5 -17.79 -6.39 -5.41
C ARG A 5 -18.27 -4.97 -5.08
N ASP A 6 -18.68 -4.22 -6.09
CA ASP A 6 -19.19 -2.84 -5.97
C ASP A 6 -18.29 -1.91 -5.15
N THR A 7 -16.97 -2.11 -5.23
CA THR A 7 -15.99 -1.30 -4.53
C THR A 7 -15.68 -0.03 -5.32
N THR A 8 -15.87 1.12 -4.70
CA THR A 8 -15.52 2.42 -5.29
C THR A 8 -14.10 2.83 -4.89
N PHE A 9 -13.28 3.18 -5.88
CA PHE A 9 -11.93 3.70 -5.68
C PHE A 9 -11.89 5.20 -5.95
N HIS A 10 -11.63 5.99 -4.91
CA HIS A 10 -11.38 7.43 -5.05
C HIS A 10 -9.89 7.69 -5.28
N LEU A 11 -9.50 7.79 -6.56
CA LEU A 11 -8.12 8.11 -6.96
C LEU A 11 -7.90 9.63 -6.98
N LYS A 12 -6.63 10.06 -6.87
CA LYS A 12 -6.25 11.50 -6.82
C LYS A 12 -6.98 12.28 -5.72
N SER A 13 -7.30 11.62 -4.62
CA SER A 13 -7.90 12.20 -3.43
C SER A 13 -7.07 11.84 -2.20
N ARG A 14 -7.01 12.74 -1.22
CA ARG A 14 -6.33 12.54 0.06
C ARG A 14 -7.30 12.81 1.20
N VAL A 15 -7.37 11.89 2.15
CA VAL A 15 -8.06 12.12 3.42
C VAL A 15 -7.27 13.13 4.26
N THR A 16 -7.91 14.24 4.62
CA THR A 16 -7.32 15.32 5.41
C THR A 16 -7.68 15.23 6.89
N LYS A 17 -8.89 14.74 7.21
CA LYS A 17 -9.35 14.54 8.59
C LYS A 17 -10.32 13.37 8.67
N ILE A 18 -10.23 12.60 9.75
CA ILE A 18 -11.19 11.54 10.09
C ILE A 18 -11.90 11.95 11.38
N GLY A 19 -13.23 11.97 11.33
CA GLY A 19 -14.09 12.03 12.51
C GLY A 19 -14.64 10.65 12.86
N GLU A 20 -15.59 10.58 13.78
CA GLU A 20 -16.16 9.32 14.27
C GLU A 20 -16.86 8.50 13.17
N ASN A 21 -17.64 9.17 12.32
CA ASN A 21 -18.40 8.56 11.23
C ASN A 21 -18.25 9.31 9.90
N ASN A 22 -17.25 10.19 9.80
CA ASN A 22 -17.07 11.03 8.63
C ASN A 22 -15.60 11.16 8.23
N VAL A 23 -15.38 11.40 6.95
CA VAL A 23 -14.05 11.57 6.35
C VAL A 23 -14.06 12.84 5.53
N HIS A 24 -13.19 13.77 5.90
CA HIS A 24 -12.89 14.93 5.08
C HIS A 24 -11.76 14.57 4.13
N PHE A 25 -11.92 14.93 2.87
CA PHE A 25 -10.93 14.69 1.84
C PHE A 25 -10.75 15.92 0.95
N SER A 26 -9.57 16.01 0.33
CA SER A 26 -9.27 16.94 -0.75
C SER A 26 -8.84 16.16 -2.00
N GLY A 27 -8.94 16.78 -3.18
CA GLY A 27 -8.68 16.17 -4.49
C GLY A 27 -9.96 15.82 -5.25
N ALA A 28 -9.92 14.77 -6.09
CA ALA A 28 -10.94 14.45 -7.09
C ALA A 28 -11.10 15.48 -8.25
N GLY A 29 -10.07 16.29 -8.48
CA GLY A 29 -10.05 17.39 -9.46
C GLY A 29 -9.08 18.50 -9.03
N PHE A 30 -9.04 19.64 -9.73
CA PHE A 30 -8.07 20.72 -9.48
C PHE A 30 -8.09 21.25 -8.03
N SER A 31 -9.24 21.23 -7.35
CA SER A 31 -9.36 21.70 -5.94
C SER A 31 -10.59 21.15 -5.21
N GLY A 32 -11.08 19.96 -5.56
CA GLY A 32 -12.25 19.39 -4.91
C GLY A 32 -12.00 19.15 -3.42
N THR A 33 -12.94 19.51 -2.57
CA THR A 33 -12.95 19.13 -1.15
C THR A 33 -14.33 18.63 -0.79
N GLY A 34 -14.41 17.69 0.15
CA GLY A 34 -15.68 17.08 0.51
C GLY A 34 -15.65 16.41 1.86
N ASN A 35 -16.84 16.06 2.33
CA ASN A 35 -17.07 15.31 3.54
C ASN A 35 -18.02 14.14 3.21
N MET A 36 -17.61 12.91 3.52
CA MET A 36 -18.40 11.71 3.29
C MET A 36 -18.63 10.96 4.59
N LYS A 37 -19.88 10.49 4.79
CA LYS A 37 -20.27 9.70 5.96
C LYS A 37 -20.10 8.21 5.70
N PHE A 38 -19.63 7.48 6.70
CA PHE A 38 -19.45 6.04 6.65
C PHE A 38 -19.95 5.40 7.95
N ALA A 39 -20.55 4.21 7.83
CA ALA A 39 -20.94 3.42 9.00
C ALA A 39 -19.73 2.90 9.79
N LYS A 40 -18.63 2.58 9.09
CA LYS A 40 -17.38 2.14 9.69
C LYS A 40 -16.20 2.69 8.89
N ILE A 41 -15.20 3.21 9.60
CA ILE A 41 -13.97 3.75 9.02
C ILE A 41 -12.80 2.90 9.53
N ILE A 42 -11.97 2.41 8.61
CA ILE A 42 -10.73 1.71 8.94
C ILE A 42 -9.58 2.58 8.44
N ASP A 43 -8.91 3.29 9.35
CA ASP A 43 -7.74 4.11 9.01
C ASP A 43 -6.45 3.29 9.11
N LEU A 44 -5.88 2.94 7.96
CA LEU A 44 -4.63 2.17 7.87
C LEU A 44 -3.39 3.07 7.81
N ARG A 45 -3.53 4.40 7.93
CA ARG A 45 -2.39 5.34 7.82
C ARG A 45 -1.55 5.39 9.11
N ASN A 46 -2.13 5.03 10.25
CA ASN A 46 -1.42 4.96 11.52
C ASN A 46 -0.64 3.66 11.61
N LYS A 47 0.52 3.62 10.95
CA LYS A 47 1.55 2.62 11.22
C LYS A 47 2.66 3.26 12.05
N LYS A 48 2.66 2.94 13.34
CA LYS A 48 3.73 3.27 14.29
C LYS A 48 5.04 2.62 13.82
N ASP A 49 6.15 3.36 13.82
CA ASP A 49 7.55 2.91 13.79
C ASP A 49 7.87 1.66 12.95
N GLU A 50 7.25 1.52 11.79
CA GLU A 50 7.55 0.44 10.88
C GLU A 50 8.77 0.80 10.01
N LYS A 51 9.67 -0.16 9.80
CA LYS A 51 10.86 0.02 8.97
C LYS A 51 10.45 0.57 7.59
N LYS A 52 11.07 1.67 7.20
CA LYS A 52 10.92 2.25 5.86
C LYS A 52 11.77 1.47 4.86
N TRP A 53 11.16 1.16 3.73
CA TRP A 53 11.79 0.56 2.56
C TRP A 53 11.57 1.50 1.38
N PHE A 54 12.62 1.70 0.61
CA PHE A 54 12.62 2.50 -0.60
C PHE A 54 12.43 1.56 -1.78
N GLY A 55 11.42 1.82 -2.59
CA GLY A 55 11.06 0.97 -3.71
C GLY A 55 11.10 1.67 -5.04
N ALA A 56 11.31 0.92 -6.11
CA ALA A 56 11.21 1.44 -7.46
C ALA A 56 10.71 0.38 -8.45
N ILE A 57 10.13 0.84 -9.56
CA ILE A 57 9.81 0.03 -10.73
C ILE A 57 10.82 0.35 -11.83
N SER A 58 11.45 -0.70 -12.36
CA SER A 58 12.48 -0.63 -13.41
C SER A 58 12.19 -1.64 -14.52
N ASN A 59 12.85 -1.49 -15.67
CA ASN A 59 12.92 -2.53 -16.70
C ASN A 59 14.07 -3.53 -16.46
N GLU A 60 14.97 -3.21 -15.54
CA GLU A 60 16.20 -3.94 -15.28
C GLU A 60 16.30 -4.34 -13.80
N ILE A 61 16.97 -5.45 -13.55
CA ILE A 61 17.28 -5.93 -12.20
C ILE A 61 18.48 -5.13 -11.67
N ILE A 62 18.37 -4.62 -10.45
CA ILE A 62 19.50 -4.07 -9.70
C ILE A 62 20.04 -5.17 -8.79
N GLU A 63 21.27 -5.60 -9.05
CA GLU A 63 21.93 -6.62 -8.24
C GLU A 63 22.12 -6.16 -6.78
N GLY A 64 21.96 -7.09 -5.83
CA GLY A 64 22.16 -6.83 -4.41
C GLY A 64 20.96 -6.24 -3.67
N GLU A 65 19.87 -5.91 -4.37
CA GLU A 65 18.61 -5.45 -3.79
C GLU A 65 17.52 -6.52 -3.88
N ILE A 66 16.50 -6.42 -3.02
CA ILE A 66 15.33 -7.31 -3.07
C ILE A 66 14.56 -6.96 -4.34
N HIS A 67 14.29 -7.94 -5.19
CA HIS A 67 13.53 -7.71 -6.42
C HIS A 67 12.54 -8.82 -6.73
N GLY A 68 11.54 -8.49 -7.56
CA GLY A 68 10.57 -9.42 -8.09
C GLY A 68 10.06 -8.98 -9.47
N THR A 69 9.91 -9.94 -10.39
CA THR A 69 9.37 -9.68 -11.72
C THR A 69 7.85 -9.64 -11.67
N ARG A 70 7.28 -8.56 -12.21
CA ARG A 70 5.84 -8.36 -12.32
C ARG A 70 5.30 -9.01 -13.59
N SER A 71 3.98 -9.21 -13.64
CA SER A 71 3.31 -9.80 -14.80
C SER A 71 3.40 -8.95 -16.08
N ASP A 72 3.73 -7.67 -15.94
CA ASP A 72 3.99 -6.74 -17.05
C ASP A 72 5.47 -6.75 -17.51
N ASN A 73 6.27 -7.72 -17.02
CA ASN A 73 7.71 -7.86 -17.21
C ASN A 73 8.58 -6.73 -16.62
N THR A 74 7.97 -5.76 -15.92
CA THR A 74 8.77 -4.80 -15.14
C THR A 74 9.28 -5.46 -13.86
N VAL A 75 10.31 -4.87 -13.27
CA VAL A 75 10.94 -5.34 -12.03
C VAL A 75 10.58 -4.39 -10.91
N GLU A 76 10.00 -4.93 -9.85
CA GLU A 76 9.88 -4.23 -8.57
C GLU A 76 11.13 -4.44 -7.74
N ILE A 77 11.68 -3.37 -7.17
CA ILE A 77 12.93 -3.36 -6.40
C ILE A 77 12.65 -2.72 -5.04
N TRP A 78 13.28 -3.24 -3.99
CA TRP A 78 13.19 -2.74 -2.62
C TRP A 78 14.55 -2.71 -1.92
N SER A 79 14.84 -1.59 -1.26
CA SER A 79 16.03 -1.39 -0.45
C SER A 79 15.69 -0.86 0.94
N ASP A 80 16.46 -1.29 1.94
CA ASP A 80 16.49 -0.70 3.27
C ASP A 80 17.70 0.22 3.51
N LYS A 81 18.58 0.37 2.51
CA LYS A 81 19.84 1.11 2.63
C LYS A 81 19.68 2.61 2.33
N GLY A 82 18.58 3.01 1.69
CA GLY A 82 18.34 4.40 1.31
C GLY A 82 17.56 4.51 0.01
N GLU A 83 17.43 5.74 -0.48
CA GLU A 83 16.82 6.02 -1.77
C GLU A 83 17.60 5.35 -2.90
N LEU A 84 16.86 4.87 -3.91
CA LEU A 84 17.43 4.23 -5.08
C LEU A 84 17.82 5.33 -6.08
N GLU A 85 19.07 5.33 -6.52
CA GLU A 85 19.55 6.22 -7.58
C GLU A 85 19.37 5.56 -8.95
N GLY A 86 18.85 6.31 -9.93
CA GLY A 86 18.63 5.80 -11.28
C GLY A 86 17.40 6.38 -11.96
N ASN A 87 17.17 5.97 -13.20
CA ASN A 87 16.01 6.35 -13.98
C ASN A 87 14.92 5.28 -13.88
N PHE A 88 13.97 5.48 -12.97
CA PHE A 88 12.92 4.52 -12.66
C PHE A 88 11.59 4.93 -13.27
N ILE A 89 10.78 3.94 -13.64
CA ILE A 89 9.40 4.15 -14.11
C ILE A 89 8.56 4.76 -12.98
N GLN A 90 8.81 4.32 -11.74
CA GLN A 90 8.08 4.78 -10.56
C GLN A 90 8.94 4.63 -9.31
N ILE A 91 8.89 5.62 -8.42
CA ILE A 91 9.44 5.54 -7.05
C ILE A 91 8.32 5.28 -6.05
N MET A 92 8.61 4.47 -5.04
CA MET A 92 7.66 4.01 -4.03
C MET A 92 8.29 4.01 -2.64
N ASN A 93 7.45 4.02 -1.61
CA ASN A 93 7.87 3.82 -0.23
C ASN A 93 6.96 2.77 0.41
N TRP A 94 7.56 1.87 1.16
CA TRP A 94 6.84 0.88 1.96
C TRP A 94 7.25 1.01 3.42
N TYR A 95 6.26 0.98 4.31
CA TYR A 95 6.47 0.94 5.75
C TYR A 95 5.95 -0.40 6.24
N GLY A 96 6.86 -1.24 6.72
CA GLY A 96 6.53 -2.55 7.27
C GLY A 96 7.65 -3.57 7.31
N LYS A 97 7.23 -4.84 7.42
CA LYS A 97 8.13 -6.00 7.38
C LYS A 97 8.80 -6.14 6.02
N ASN A 98 9.79 -7.04 5.95
CA ASN A 98 10.54 -7.34 4.75
C ASN A 98 9.61 -7.57 3.54
N PRO A 99 9.72 -6.77 2.46
CA PRO A 99 8.87 -6.88 1.28
C PRO A 99 8.84 -8.29 0.67
N LYS A 100 9.93 -9.05 0.79
CA LYS A 100 10.04 -10.43 0.28
C LYS A 100 9.09 -11.40 0.98
N SER A 101 8.80 -11.20 2.26
CA SER A 101 7.96 -12.09 3.07
C SER A 101 6.62 -11.48 3.50
N ALA A 102 6.44 -10.17 3.33
CA ALA A 102 5.31 -9.42 3.88
C ALA A 102 3.93 -9.97 3.47
N ILE A 103 3.78 -10.46 2.23
CA ILE A 103 2.52 -11.04 1.76
C ILE A 103 2.30 -12.43 2.35
N SER A 104 3.29 -13.32 2.24
CA SER A 104 3.19 -14.70 2.72
C SER A 104 2.89 -14.74 4.22
N GLU A 105 3.55 -13.89 5.01
CA GLU A 105 3.28 -13.79 6.45
C GLU A 105 1.85 -13.32 6.73
N ARG A 106 1.32 -12.36 5.98
CA ARG A 106 -0.06 -11.88 6.16
C ARG A 106 -1.10 -12.91 5.75
N VAL A 107 -0.82 -13.68 4.69
CA VAL A 107 -1.68 -14.79 4.27
C VAL A 107 -1.71 -15.86 5.37
N GLN A 108 -0.55 -16.23 5.89
CA GLN A 108 -0.44 -17.20 6.97
C GLN A 108 -1.19 -16.76 8.22
N LEU A 109 -0.99 -15.51 8.69
CA LEU A 109 -1.77 -14.96 9.79
C LEU A 109 -3.29 -14.98 9.53
N GLY A 110 -3.69 -14.70 8.29
CA GLY A 110 -5.09 -14.74 7.89
C GLY A 110 -5.70 -16.14 7.99
N ILE A 111 -4.95 -17.16 7.58
CA ILE A 111 -5.33 -18.58 7.72
C ILE A 111 -5.48 -18.94 9.19
N GLU A 112 -4.44 -18.67 9.99
CA GLU A 112 -4.42 -18.98 11.43
C GLU A 112 -5.58 -18.30 12.19
N THR A 113 -5.87 -17.04 11.87
CA THR A 113 -6.98 -16.30 12.50
C THR A 113 -8.33 -16.93 12.14
N ALA A 114 -8.51 -17.35 10.88
CA ALA A 114 -9.74 -17.99 10.44
C ALA A 114 -9.96 -19.35 11.14
N GLU A 115 -8.89 -20.14 11.29
CA GLU A 115 -8.93 -21.44 11.96
C GLU A 115 -9.20 -21.31 13.48
N LEU A 116 -8.60 -20.32 14.14
CA LEU A 116 -8.82 -20.05 15.57
C LEU A 116 -10.23 -19.56 15.90
N THR A 117 -10.96 -19.01 14.92
CA THR A 117 -12.33 -18.50 15.12
C THR A 117 -13.40 -19.62 15.05
N ILE A 118 -13.00 -20.87 14.75
CA ILE A 118 -13.90 -22.03 14.64
C ILE A 118 -14.11 -22.74 16.01
N ILE A 119 -13.51 -22.23 17.10
CA ILE A 119 -13.63 -22.80 18.46
C ILE A 119 -14.62 -22.00 19.32
#